data_AF-C9MS61-F1
#
_entry.id   AF-C9MS61-F1
#
_cell.length_a   1.000
_cell.length_b   1.000
_cell.length_c   1.000
_cell.angle_alpha   90.00
_cell.angle_beta   90.00
_cell.angle_gamma   90.00
#
_symmetry.space_group_name_H-M   'P 1'
#
loop_
_entity.id
_entity.type
_entity.pdbx_description
1 polymer ?
#
loop_
_entity_poly.entity_id
_entity_poly.type
_entity_poly.pdbx_seq_one_letter_code
_entity_poly.pdbx_strand_id
1 'polypeptide(L)'
;MRKSNIGWFTGVGLVAMLLAIGNLIYTCTRNDGEKYAQQYIDESEYVTLHYPEGIQDVTYRAGSIMTGVLMNSTERIRTDSLAFYDNYYKKHFCIFVIEPESRETVRQGMIVVNDIRYRKTIKARINKYELNSPRYGSKDNPVPVLDFDYDLQEFREAYDDKEYEYAFSRPAYYKRAVELYLTYMMSKEEFKERFKKE
;
A
#
# COMPACT_ATOMS: atom_id res chain seq x y z
N MET A 1 30.03 -47.44 -23.31
CA MET A 1 29.78 -45.99 -23.46
C MET A 1 29.28 -45.42 -22.14
N ARG A 2 30.17 -44.79 -21.33
CA ARG A 2 29.77 -44.07 -20.11
C ARG A 2 29.11 -42.76 -20.54
N LYS A 3 27.77 -42.67 -20.48
CA LYS A 3 27.08 -41.38 -20.62
C LYS A 3 27.53 -40.51 -19.43
N SER A 4 28.20 -39.42 -19.74
CA SER A 4 28.80 -38.55 -18.74
C SER A 4 27.71 -37.86 -17.92
N ASN A 5 27.57 -38.23 -16.64
CA ASN A 5 26.66 -37.56 -15.69
C ASN A 5 27.06 -36.09 -15.43
N ILE A 6 28.21 -35.63 -15.92
CA ILE A 6 28.70 -34.26 -15.78
C ILE A 6 27.73 -33.24 -16.38
N GLY A 7 27.07 -33.56 -17.50
CA GLY A 7 26.07 -32.67 -18.12
C GLY A 7 24.82 -32.44 -17.27
N TRP A 8 24.43 -33.44 -16.47
CA TRP A 8 23.31 -33.32 -15.53
C TRP A 8 23.69 -32.45 -14.33
N PHE A 9 24.88 -32.66 -13.76
CA PHE A 9 25.36 -31.86 -12.62
C PHE A 9 25.62 -30.40 -12.99
N THR A 10 26.16 -30.12 -14.19
CA THR A 10 26.32 -28.74 -14.65
C THR A 10 24.99 -28.07 -14.96
N GLY A 11 24.02 -28.79 -15.54
CA GLY A 11 22.67 -28.28 -15.79
C GLY A 11 21.91 -27.95 -14.51
N VAL A 12 21.88 -28.87 -13.53
CA VAL A 12 21.21 -28.64 -12.22
C VAL A 12 21.90 -27.54 -11.43
N GLY A 13 23.24 -27.49 -11.45
CA GLY A 13 24.01 -26.43 -10.78
C GLY A 13 23.72 -25.04 -11.35
N LEU A 14 23.59 -24.92 -12.68
CA LEU A 14 23.23 -23.65 -13.33
C LEU A 14 21.83 -23.18 -12.94
N VAL A 15 20.85 -24.10 -12.95
CA VAL A 15 19.46 -23.78 -12.54
C VAL A 15 19.39 -23.35 -11.08
N ALA A 16 20.09 -24.05 -10.18
CA ALA A 16 20.15 -23.69 -8.76
C ALA A 16 20.79 -22.31 -8.54
N MET A 17 21.86 -21.98 -9.28
CA MET A 17 22.47 -20.64 -9.21
C MET A 17 21.52 -19.55 -9.75
N LEU A 18 20.83 -19.79 -10.86
CA LEU A 18 19.86 -18.82 -11.40
C LEU A 18 18.68 -18.60 -10.45
N LEU A 19 18.19 -19.65 -9.79
CA LEU A 19 17.15 -19.53 -8.76
C LEU A 19 17.66 -18.77 -7.53
N ALA A 20 18.90 -19.04 -7.08
CA ALA A 20 19.50 -18.32 -5.97
C ALA A 20 19.72 -16.84 -6.29
N ILE A 21 20.22 -16.52 -7.49
CA ILE A 21 20.40 -15.14 -7.96
C ILE A 21 19.04 -14.46 -8.12
N GLY A 22 18.05 -15.14 -8.71
CA GLY A 22 16.69 -14.64 -8.84
C GLY A 22 16.06 -14.32 -7.48
N ASN A 23 16.22 -15.22 -6.50
CA ASN A 23 15.74 -15.02 -5.13
C ASN A 23 16.52 -13.91 -4.40
N LEU A 24 17.82 -13.78 -4.65
CA LEU A 24 18.65 -12.71 -4.11
C LEU A 24 18.23 -11.35 -4.67
N ILE A 25 17.98 -11.24 -5.98
CA ILE A 25 17.47 -10.02 -6.60
C ILE A 25 16.06 -9.71 -6.08
N TYR A 26 15.20 -10.72 -5.95
CA TYR A 26 13.84 -10.58 -5.42
C TYR A 26 13.82 -10.03 -3.98
N THR A 27 14.64 -10.59 -3.09
CA THR A 27 14.76 -10.15 -1.70
C THR A 27 15.51 -8.82 -1.56
N CYS A 28 16.55 -8.59 -2.35
CA CYS A 28 17.29 -7.32 -2.35
C CYS A 28 16.49 -6.16 -2.95
N THR A 29 15.40 -6.41 -3.69
CA THR A 29 14.59 -5.36 -4.32
C THR A 29 13.41 -4.89 -3.48
N ARG A 30 12.99 -5.65 -2.46
CA ARG A 30 11.81 -5.33 -1.63
C ARG A 30 12.13 -5.22 -0.14
N ASN A 31 11.24 -4.58 0.59
CA ASN A 31 11.30 -4.54 2.05
C ASN A 31 10.51 -5.71 2.65
N ASP A 32 10.89 -6.15 3.85
CA ASP A 32 10.17 -7.20 4.60
C ASP A 32 8.97 -6.60 5.35
N GLY A 33 8.09 -5.90 4.63
CA GLY A 33 7.00 -5.11 5.23
C GLY A 33 6.06 -5.91 6.11
N GLU A 34 5.82 -7.18 5.77
CA GLU A 34 5.02 -8.13 6.56
C GLU A 34 5.49 -8.25 8.02
N LYS A 35 6.81 -8.28 8.24
CA LYS A 35 7.39 -8.44 9.58
C LYS A 35 7.10 -7.24 10.50
N TYR A 36 6.97 -6.04 9.93
CA TYR A 36 6.86 -4.79 10.69
C TYR A 36 5.49 -4.12 10.57
N ALA A 37 4.55 -4.73 9.85
CA ALA A 37 3.21 -4.18 9.69
C ALA A 37 2.48 -4.00 11.03
N GLN A 38 2.59 -4.96 11.94
CA GLN A 38 1.97 -4.84 13.26
C GLN A 38 2.59 -3.70 14.08
N GLN A 39 3.92 -3.59 14.09
CA GLN A 39 4.60 -2.49 14.76
C GLN A 39 4.15 -1.13 14.19
N TYR A 40 4.06 -0.99 12.87
CA TYR A 40 3.56 0.21 12.22
C TYR A 40 2.14 0.58 12.69
N ILE A 41 1.25 -0.42 12.77
CA ILE A 41 -0.15 -0.29 13.20
C ILE A 41 -0.22 0.15 14.67
N ASP A 42 0.59 -0.46 15.54
CA ASP A 42 0.65 -0.18 16.98
C ASP A 42 1.23 1.23 17.25
N GLU A 43 2.11 1.70 16.37
CA GLU A 43 2.67 3.05 16.37
C GLU A 43 1.78 4.08 15.66
N SER A 44 0.57 3.70 15.23
CA SER A 44 -0.37 4.61 14.59
C SER A 44 -1.44 5.14 15.55
N GLU A 45 -1.81 6.40 15.35
CA GLU A 45 -2.81 7.10 16.15
C GLU A 45 -3.96 7.62 15.29
N TYR A 46 -5.12 7.80 15.90
CA TYR A 46 -6.26 8.40 15.23
C TYR A 46 -6.17 9.92 15.30
N VAL A 47 -6.22 10.57 14.15
CA VAL A 47 -6.26 12.02 14.01
C VAL A 47 -7.46 12.45 13.18
N THR A 48 -7.94 13.67 13.43
CA THR A 48 -8.98 14.27 12.60
C THR A 48 -8.32 15.14 11.55
N LEU A 49 -8.42 14.72 10.28
CA LEU A 49 -7.96 15.51 9.15
C LEU A 49 -9.09 16.41 8.68
N HIS A 50 -8.74 17.65 8.39
CA HIS A 50 -9.61 18.71 7.92
C HIS A 50 -9.47 18.79 6.41
N TYR A 51 -10.48 18.28 5.74
CA TYR A 51 -10.59 18.38 4.30
C TYR A 51 -11.21 19.75 3.98
N PRO A 52 -10.56 20.60 3.18
CA PRO A 52 -11.16 21.90 2.90
C PRO A 52 -12.43 21.72 2.04
N GLU A 53 -13.47 22.47 2.38
CA GLU A 53 -14.74 22.46 1.64
C GLU A 53 -14.48 22.79 0.15
N GLY A 54 -14.90 21.89 -0.73
CA GLY A 54 -14.95 22.16 -2.17
C GLY A 54 -13.64 22.00 -2.96
N ILE A 55 -12.71 21.12 -2.55
CA ILE A 55 -11.57 20.78 -3.43
C ILE A 55 -12.09 20.19 -4.75
N GLN A 56 -11.81 20.91 -5.85
CA GLN A 56 -11.82 20.40 -7.22
C GLN A 56 -10.46 19.79 -7.63
N ASP A 57 -9.37 20.14 -6.93
CA ASP A 57 -7.98 19.70 -7.18
C ASP A 57 -7.60 18.35 -6.52
N VAL A 58 -8.57 17.47 -6.36
CA VAL A 58 -8.33 16.11 -5.89
C VAL A 58 -7.58 15.38 -7.00
N THR A 59 -6.27 15.24 -6.84
CA THR A 59 -5.47 14.55 -7.85
C THR A 59 -5.60 13.05 -7.65
N TYR A 60 -6.62 12.45 -8.27
CA TYR A 60 -6.73 11.00 -8.36
C TYR A 60 -5.64 10.48 -9.31
N ARG A 61 -4.67 9.74 -8.78
CA ARG A 61 -3.70 9.01 -9.61
C ARG A 61 -3.81 7.53 -9.34
N ALA A 62 -3.99 6.79 -10.42
CA ALA A 62 -3.88 5.35 -10.43
C ALA A 62 -2.48 4.93 -10.87
N GLY A 63 -1.80 4.16 -10.04
CA GLY A 63 -0.58 3.43 -10.38
C GLY A 63 -0.82 1.92 -10.32
N SER A 64 -0.01 1.14 -11.03
CA SER A 64 0.01 -0.31 -10.87
C SER A 64 1.42 -0.77 -10.48
N ILE A 65 1.52 -1.61 -9.46
CA ILE A 65 2.73 -2.27 -9.01
C ILE A 65 2.56 -3.77 -9.26
N MET A 66 3.46 -4.37 -10.03
CA MET A 66 3.49 -5.82 -10.22
C MET A 66 4.02 -6.47 -8.95
N THR A 67 3.20 -7.26 -8.27
CA THR A 67 3.63 -8.00 -7.08
C THR A 67 3.96 -9.43 -7.43
N GLY A 68 5.24 -9.72 -7.63
CA GLY A 68 5.73 -11.07 -7.92
C GLY A 68 5.72 -11.99 -6.69
N VAL A 69 4.60 -12.11 -5.97
CA VAL A 69 4.51 -12.82 -4.67
C VAL A 69 4.86 -14.31 -4.77
N LEU A 70 4.83 -14.90 -5.96
CA LEU A 70 5.41 -16.20 -6.24
C LEU A 70 5.77 -16.17 -7.72
N MET A 71 6.82 -16.87 -8.17
CA MET A 71 7.15 -17.00 -9.61
C MET A 71 6.01 -17.60 -10.48
N ASN A 72 4.83 -17.86 -9.89
CA ASN A 72 3.62 -18.37 -10.53
C ASN A 72 2.33 -17.55 -10.28
N SER A 73 2.36 -16.42 -9.54
CA SER A 73 1.16 -15.58 -9.32
C SER A 73 1.32 -14.20 -9.96
N THR A 74 0.69 -14.00 -11.11
CA THR A 74 0.65 -12.74 -11.87
C THR A 74 -0.28 -11.70 -11.22
N GLU A 75 -0.29 -11.61 -9.90
CA GLU A 75 -1.17 -10.67 -9.20
C GLU A 75 -0.55 -9.27 -9.26
N ARG A 76 -1.14 -8.42 -10.09
CA ARG A 76 -0.85 -6.99 -10.14
C ARG A 76 -1.67 -6.32 -9.06
N ILE A 77 -1.04 -5.39 -8.35
CA ILE A 77 -1.73 -4.53 -7.40
C ILE A 77 -1.84 -3.16 -8.02
N ARG A 78 -3.00 -2.56 -7.86
CA ARG A 78 -3.26 -1.19 -8.23
C ARG A 78 -3.26 -0.34 -6.96
N THR A 79 -2.70 0.86 -7.09
CA THR A 79 -2.73 1.87 -6.04
C THR A 79 -3.42 3.10 -6.60
N ASP A 80 -4.59 3.40 -6.07
CA ASP A 80 -5.25 4.67 -6.28
C ASP A 80 -4.86 5.61 -5.14
N SER A 81 -4.57 6.86 -5.49
CA SER A 81 -4.09 7.86 -4.54
C SER A 81 -4.91 9.13 -4.63
N LEU A 82 -5.23 9.70 -3.46
CA LEU A 82 -5.96 10.94 -3.30
C LEU A 82 -5.17 11.88 -2.39
N ALA A 83 -4.55 12.89 -2.98
CA ALA A 83 -3.73 13.86 -2.27
C ALA A 83 -4.50 15.15 -1.96
N PHE A 84 -4.29 15.73 -0.78
CA PHE A 84 -4.88 17.01 -0.36
C PHE A 84 -3.97 17.72 0.65
N TYR A 85 -4.24 18.99 0.92
CA TYR A 85 -3.53 19.78 1.94
C TYR A 85 -4.46 20.01 3.13
N ASP A 86 -3.95 19.76 4.34
CA ASP A 86 -4.64 20.08 5.58
C ASP A 86 -4.03 21.33 6.21
N ASN A 87 -4.84 22.38 6.35
CA ASN A 87 -4.41 23.67 6.88
C ASN A 87 -4.07 23.63 8.39
N TYR A 88 -4.68 22.73 9.15
CA TYR A 88 -4.43 22.57 10.58
C TYR A 88 -3.03 21.98 10.82
N TYR A 89 -2.72 20.88 10.13
CA TYR A 89 -1.40 20.24 10.21
C TYR A 89 -0.33 20.94 9.37
N LYS A 90 -0.73 21.82 8.44
CA LYS A 90 0.13 22.46 7.44
C LYS A 90 0.92 21.46 6.60
N LYS A 91 0.31 20.32 6.28
CA LYS A 91 0.93 19.20 5.57
C LYS A 91 0.03 18.70 4.45
N HIS A 92 0.66 18.17 3.40
CA HIS A 92 -0.02 17.34 2.42
C HIS A 92 -0.20 15.92 2.95
N PHE A 93 -1.40 15.38 2.77
CA PHE A 93 -1.77 14.00 3.08
C PHE A 93 -2.14 13.29 1.78
N CYS A 94 -1.97 11.97 1.76
CA CYS A 94 -2.35 11.14 0.62
C CYS A 94 -3.03 9.86 1.09
N ILE A 95 -4.31 9.70 0.74
CA ILE A 95 -5.05 8.47 0.98
C ILE A 95 -4.66 7.49 -0.11
N PHE A 96 -4.20 6.31 0.30
CA PHE A 96 -3.88 5.22 -0.61
C PHE A 96 -4.93 4.12 -0.51
N VAL A 97 -5.49 3.78 -1.66
CA VAL A 97 -6.35 2.61 -1.83
C VAL A 97 -5.53 1.59 -2.60
N ILE A 98 -5.18 0.50 -1.92
CA ILE A 98 -4.34 -0.56 -2.48
C ILE A 98 -5.20 -1.80 -2.67
N GLU A 99 -5.36 -2.24 -3.92
CA GLU A 99 -6.24 -3.36 -4.27
C GLU A 99 -5.65 -4.25 -5.38
N PRO A 100 -6.05 -5.53 -5.47
CA PRO A 100 -5.74 -6.33 -6.64
C PRO A 100 -6.25 -5.67 -7.92
N GLU A 101 -5.46 -5.71 -8.99
CA GLU A 101 -5.88 -5.17 -10.28
C GLU A 101 -7.01 -6.03 -10.87
N SER A 102 -8.22 -5.47 -10.91
CA SER A 102 -9.39 -6.11 -11.52
C SER A 102 -9.76 -5.43 -12.84
N ARG A 103 -10.49 -6.15 -13.69
CA ARG A 103 -11.11 -5.59 -14.91
C ARG A 103 -12.51 -5.01 -14.64
N GLU A 104 -12.89 -4.87 -13.38
CA GLU A 104 -14.23 -4.37 -13.01
C GLU A 104 -14.38 -2.88 -13.35
N THR A 105 -15.61 -2.50 -13.69
CA THR A 105 -15.93 -1.13 -14.10
C THR A 105 -15.98 -0.18 -12.90
N VAL A 106 -16.52 -0.65 -11.78
CA VAL A 106 -16.54 0.07 -10.49
C VAL A 106 -15.35 -0.39 -9.67
N ARG A 107 -14.59 0.57 -9.12
CA ARG A 107 -13.33 0.33 -8.41
C ARG A 107 -13.37 0.92 -7.01
N GLN A 108 -12.61 0.33 -6.11
CA GLN A 108 -12.49 0.77 -4.73
C GLN A 108 -12.07 2.24 -4.62
N GLY A 109 -11.06 2.66 -5.39
CA GLY A 109 -10.62 4.06 -5.37
C GLY A 109 -11.72 5.05 -5.78
N MET A 110 -12.65 4.66 -6.66
CA MET A 110 -13.77 5.53 -7.07
C MET A 110 -14.76 5.75 -5.92
N ILE A 111 -14.98 4.71 -5.12
CA ILE A 111 -15.90 4.73 -3.97
C ILE A 111 -15.32 5.65 -2.89
N VAL A 112 -14.03 5.47 -2.59
CA VAL A 112 -13.30 6.30 -1.63
C VAL A 112 -13.29 7.78 -2.05
N VAL A 113 -13.06 8.06 -3.33
CA VAL A 113 -13.15 9.42 -3.87
C VAL A 113 -14.55 10.00 -3.67
N ASN A 114 -15.60 9.22 -3.91
CA ASN A 114 -16.98 9.68 -3.77
C ASN A 114 -17.38 9.93 -2.31
N ASP A 115 -16.99 9.05 -1.38
CA ASP A 115 -17.20 9.24 0.08
C ASP A 115 -16.53 10.54 0.55
N ILE A 116 -15.25 10.75 0.21
CA ILE A 116 -14.49 11.90 0.70
C ILE A 116 -14.93 13.22 0.05
N ARG A 117 -15.41 13.18 -1.20
CA ARG A 117 -15.74 14.40 -1.99
C ARG A 117 -16.64 15.39 -1.25
N TYR A 118 -17.54 14.91 -0.40
CA TYR A 118 -18.51 15.74 0.31
C TYR A 118 -18.24 15.88 1.81
N ARG A 119 -17.15 15.29 2.31
CA ARG A 119 -16.79 15.32 3.74
C ARG A 119 -15.93 16.53 4.07
N LYS A 120 -16.22 17.13 5.23
CA LYS A 120 -15.40 18.22 5.81
C LYS A 120 -14.24 17.68 6.63
N THR A 121 -14.42 16.50 7.22
CA THR A 121 -13.43 15.86 8.09
C THR A 121 -13.47 14.35 7.93
N ILE A 122 -12.30 13.74 8.11
CA ILE A 122 -12.15 12.30 8.26
C ILE A 122 -11.32 11.99 9.51
N LYS A 123 -11.62 10.89 10.18
CA LYS A 123 -10.82 10.33 11.26
C LYS A 123 -9.88 9.28 10.66
N ALA A 124 -8.64 9.67 10.41
CA ALA A 124 -7.61 8.83 9.81
C ALA A 124 -6.74 8.17 10.88
N ARG A 125 -6.29 6.94 10.62
CA ARG A 125 -5.26 6.29 11.41
C ARG A 125 -3.90 6.47 10.74
N ILE A 126 -3.00 7.21 11.39
CA ILE A 126 -1.74 7.64 10.81
C ILE A 126 -0.59 7.23 11.71
N ASN A 127 0.51 6.76 11.12
CA ASN A 127 1.69 6.45 11.90
C ASN A 127 2.35 7.72 12.47
N LYS A 128 2.68 7.67 13.77
CA LYS A 128 3.28 8.80 14.49
C LYS A 128 4.59 9.29 13.87
N TYR A 129 5.41 8.41 13.30
CA TYR A 129 6.67 8.80 12.65
C TYR A 129 6.40 9.68 11.42
N GLU A 130 5.50 9.26 10.53
CA GLU A 130 5.15 9.99 9.31
C GLU A 130 4.45 11.31 9.62
N LEU A 131 3.57 11.31 10.62
CA LEU A 131 2.88 12.53 11.03
C LEU A 131 3.87 13.59 11.53
N ASN A 132 4.83 13.21 12.37
CA ASN A 132 5.73 14.14 13.07
C ASN A 132 7.05 14.42 12.33
N SER A 133 7.45 13.58 11.38
CA SER A 133 8.71 13.76 10.65
C SER A 133 8.66 14.95 9.67
N PRO A 134 9.72 15.77 9.59
CA PRO A 134 9.83 16.83 8.59
C PRO A 134 10.04 16.31 7.16
N ARG A 135 10.38 15.01 7.01
CA ARG A 135 10.51 14.37 5.68
C ARG A 135 9.16 14.26 4.97
N TYR A 136 8.07 14.28 5.73
CA TYR A 136 6.70 14.08 5.25
C TYR A 136 5.86 15.36 5.35
N GLY A 137 4.89 15.48 4.44
CA GLY A 137 3.93 16.57 4.40
C GLY A 137 4.15 17.55 3.26
N SER A 138 5.07 17.29 2.33
CA SER A 138 5.22 18.04 1.08
C SER A 138 4.32 17.46 -0.01
N LYS A 139 4.14 18.18 -1.12
CA LYS A 139 3.40 17.65 -2.29
C LYS A 139 4.03 16.39 -2.86
N ASP A 140 5.37 16.31 -2.83
CA ASP A 140 6.14 15.22 -3.40
C ASP A 140 6.29 14.03 -2.42
N ASN A 141 6.20 14.29 -1.11
CA ASN A 141 6.20 13.25 -0.07
C ASN A 141 5.09 13.52 0.97
N PRO A 142 3.81 13.31 0.60
CA PRO A 142 2.69 13.51 1.51
C PRO A 142 2.69 12.46 2.63
N VAL A 143 2.05 12.79 3.76
CA VAL A 143 1.82 11.83 4.84
C VAL A 143 0.84 10.75 4.33
N PRO A 144 1.21 9.44 4.37
CA PRO A 144 0.34 8.38 3.90
C PRO A 144 -0.85 8.18 4.86
N VAL A 145 -2.03 7.98 4.29
CA VAL A 145 -3.25 7.58 5.00
C VAL A 145 -3.71 6.25 4.40
N LEU A 146 -3.63 5.20 5.22
CA LEU A 146 -3.92 3.82 4.80
C LEU A 146 -5.23 3.28 5.40
N ASP A 147 -5.81 4.01 6.36
CA ASP A 147 -7.07 3.69 7.02
C ASP A 147 -7.74 4.98 7.53
N PHE A 148 -9.06 5.06 7.40
CA PHE A 148 -9.89 6.15 7.93
C PHE A 148 -11.33 5.67 8.15
N ASP A 149 -12.15 6.51 8.79
CA ASP A 149 -13.55 6.22 9.10
C ASP A 149 -14.48 6.37 7.89
N TYR A 150 -14.47 5.42 6.96
CA TYR A 150 -15.35 5.42 5.77
C TYR A 150 -16.84 5.58 6.11
N ASP A 151 -17.55 6.49 5.42
CA ASP A 151 -19.01 6.63 5.53
C ASP A 151 -19.69 6.01 4.30
N LEU A 152 -19.90 4.69 4.37
CA LEU A 152 -20.45 3.91 3.25
C LEU A 152 -21.99 3.83 3.26
N GLN A 153 -22.68 4.73 3.97
CA GLN A 153 -24.15 4.67 4.08
C GLN A 153 -24.86 4.79 2.73
N GLU A 154 -24.42 5.70 1.86
CA GLU A 154 -25.00 5.88 0.51
C GLU A 154 -24.73 4.70 -0.43
N PHE A 155 -23.78 3.85 -0.06
CA PHE A 155 -23.32 2.78 -0.91
C PHE A 155 -24.01 1.45 -0.60
N ARG A 156 -24.65 1.25 0.56
CA ARG A 156 -25.23 -0.04 1.00
C ARG A 156 -26.00 -0.83 -0.07
N GLU A 157 -26.87 -0.19 -0.84
CA GLU A 157 -27.69 -0.86 -1.88
C GLU A 157 -26.86 -1.44 -3.04
N ALA A 158 -25.66 -0.89 -3.33
CA ALA A 158 -24.77 -1.40 -4.37
C ALA A 158 -23.87 -2.56 -3.90
N TYR A 159 -23.91 -2.94 -2.61
CA TYR A 159 -22.98 -3.89 -1.97
C TYR A 159 -23.68 -5.02 -1.23
N ASP A 160 -25.02 -5.04 -1.18
CA ASP A 160 -25.80 -6.04 -0.43
C ASP A 160 -25.42 -7.50 -0.79
N ASP A 161 -24.96 -7.74 -2.02
CA ASP A 161 -24.52 -9.07 -2.48
C ASP A 161 -22.98 -9.27 -2.51
N LYS A 162 -22.20 -8.21 -2.27
CA LYS A 162 -20.72 -8.18 -2.37
C LYS A 162 -20.01 -7.60 -1.13
N GLU A 163 -20.73 -7.48 -0.01
CA GLU A 163 -20.25 -7.00 1.29
C GLU A 163 -19.00 -7.77 1.81
N TYR A 164 -18.68 -8.90 1.18
CA TYR A 164 -17.54 -9.77 1.45
C TYR A 164 -16.27 -9.45 0.67
N GLU A 165 -16.30 -8.62 -0.38
CA GLU A 165 -15.15 -8.44 -1.29
C GLU A 165 -14.29 -7.20 -0.98
N TYR A 166 -14.87 -6.15 -0.37
CA TYR A 166 -14.16 -4.87 -0.20
C TYR A 166 -14.29 -4.31 1.22
N ALA A 167 -13.18 -4.43 1.97
CA ALA A 167 -13.12 -4.47 3.42
C ALA A 167 -12.41 -3.26 4.04
N PHE A 168 -12.63 -2.06 3.52
CA PHE A 168 -11.85 -0.86 3.85
C PHE A 168 -11.73 -0.51 5.34
N SER A 169 -12.70 -0.91 6.16
CA SER A 169 -12.71 -0.70 7.62
C SER A 169 -12.36 -1.95 8.44
N ARG A 170 -12.06 -3.08 7.80
CA ARG A 170 -11.69 -4.30 8.53
C ARG A 170 -10.21 -4.22 8.95
N PRO A 171 -9.86 -4.66 10.17
CA PRO A 171 -8.47 -4.73 10.61
C PRO A 171 -7.55 -5.49 9.63
N ALA A 172 -8.09 -6.50 8.93
CA ALA A 172 -7.36 -7.26 7.93
C ALA A 172 -6.96 -6.43 6.69
N TYR A 173 -7.83 -5.53 6.23
CA TYR A 173 -7.51 -4.64 5.10
C TYR A 173 -6.42 -3.64 5.50
N TYR A 174 -6.57 -2.99 6.65
CA TYR A 174 -5.57 -2.04 7.11
C TYR A 174 -4.20 -2.69 7.26
N LYS A 175 -4.14 -3.89 7.88
CA LYS A 175 -2.90 -4.65 7.96
C LYS A 175 -2.31 -4.91 6.58
N ARG A 176 -3.12 -5.38 5.63
CA ARG A 176 -2.67 -5.63 4.26
C ARG A 176 -2.17 -4.36 3.56
N ALA A 177 -2.86 -3.24 3.70
CA ALA A 177 -2.45 -1.96 3.13
C ALA A 177 -1.10 -1.52 3.69
N VAL A 178 -0.89 -1.67 5.00
CA VAL A 178 0.39 -1.40 5.67
C VAL A 178 1.49 -2.33 5.14
N GLU A 179 1.24 -3.63 5.03
CA GLU A 179 2.21 -4.59 4.48
C GLU A 179 2.67 -4.17 3.08
N LEU A 180 1.72 -3.82 2.21
CA LEU A 180 2.01 -3.42 0.83
C LEU A 180 2.73 -2.08 0.76
N TYR A 181 2.30 -1.09 1.54
CA TYR A 181 2.96 0.20 1.64
C TYR A 181 4.43 0.05 2.07
N LEU A 182 4.68 -0.68 3.17
CA LEU A 182 6.03 -0.91 3.67
C LEU A 182 6.91 -1.69 2.67
N THR A 183 6.32 -2.68 2.00
CA THR A 183 7.04 -3.59 1.09
C THR A 183 7.44 -2.92 -0.22
N TYR A 184 6.55 -2.10 -0.79
CA TYR A 184 6.66 -1.63 -2.18
C TYR A 184 6.73 -0.12 -2.35
N MET A 185 6.16 0.66 -1.43
CA MET A 185 6.05 2.11 -1.57
C MET A 185 7.09 2.85 -0.73
N MET A 186 7.40 2.34 0.47
CA MET A 186 8.46 2.89 1.31
C MET A 186 9.85 2.60 0.71
N SER A 187 10.72 3.61 0.70
CA SER A 187 12.12 3.43 0.26
C SER A 187 12.86 2.43 1.15
N LYS A 188 13.88 1.75 0.61
CA LYS A 188 14.67 0.79 1.39
C LYS A 188 15.47 1.47 2.48
N GLU A 189 15.98 2.65 2.18
CA GLU A 189 16.82 3.46 3.03
C GLU A 189 16.02 3.86 4.27
N GLU A 190 14.80 4.37 4.07
CA GLU A 190 13.90 4.70 5.17
C GLU A 190 13.45 3.45 5.94
N PHE A 191 13.07 2.38 5.24
CA PHE A 191 12.65 1.15 5.90
C PHE A 191 13.73 0.57 6.81
N LYS A 192 14.99 0.58 6.36
CA LYS A 192 16.15 0.17 7.18
C LYS A 192 16.36 1.11 8.37
N GLU A 193 16.35 2.43 8.14
CA GLU A 193 16.52 3.42 9.20
C GLU A 193 15.44 3.31 10.29
N ARG A 194 14.22 2.92 9.90
CA ARG A 194 13.08 2.87 10.80
C ARG A 194 12.96 1.54 11.55
N PHE A 195 13.19 0.42 10.86
CA PHE A 195 12.84 -0.90 11.40
C PHE A 195 14.04 -1.84 11.58
N LYS A 196 15.19 -1.56 10.95
CA LYS A 196 16.39 -2.41 11.00
C LYS A 196 17.58 -1.72 11.67
N LYS A 197 17.33 -0.75 12.55
CA LYS A 197 18.39 -0.18 13.40
C LYS A 197 18.87 -1.26 14.37
N GLU A 198 19.98 -1.89 13.99
CA GLU A 198 20.93 -2.54 14.91
C GLU A 198 21.90 -1.48 15.46
#